data_AF-A0A8H6IQL6-F1
#
_entry.id   AF-A0A8H6IQL6-F1
#
_cell.length_a   1.000
_cell.length_b   1.000
_cell.length_c   1.000
_cell.angle_alpha   90.00
_cell.angle_beta   90.00
_cell.angle_gamma   90.00
#
_symmetry.space_group_name_H-M   'P 1'
#
loop_
_entity.id
_entity.type
_entity.pdbx_description
1 polymer ?
#
loop_
_entity_poly.entity_id
_entity_poly.type
_entity_poly.pdbx_seq_one_letter_code
_entity_poly.pdbx_strand_id
1 'polypeptide(L)'
;MVYVTIDAVDETENRKDLLDVLRKLATDQRFAKIRLLVTSREHRDIALTLMKISAEIRMHKLSLLPDIKLYVETRLQREPFAQTWSSDLRREAAEAMVYGAEGMFQLVVCQFDLLRRIKGTPAAIRQKLRRLPERIEGVYDRIFEQISVDDFPIVILVLKWICFDQQMLITGGEGSVNMNVLTEAIAEELVTEVSGTENWRVDRERIRECCGCLITVDRHDCAADRYSELVGLANYTVLEYLQYCEQNRPDTFFFLGQKATIEDRAAIMLQRALKSNAQDLEEIKSFEDYTANITNLSLPTFSSYCIVNILRGIRLHQEYFAENPTLFPLVTKLLDPRRHHYRWFIRILRLHRDLIDLEYCGVSWNAVPDNASGVLLNLLMAGCCQLSTKLMAAYEGNNMELLGTQLDLKFDPTFFPVNLGRTWTSRAPVVDVLLLLSLLISEQEVSRFLLRSGWKFNRQNTLLFFALVHDARHTMGDTWCLPGDLECSFQQLLKLVGSDVVNTPDCYTTPLQIAVAMRDPSSIKLLLQAGANPNTRGSSTAGAWPLDHALSEFNGFRNMWPEQILELPPPKILSGYANKLEDKERETRELL
;
A
#
# COMPACT_ATOMS: atom_id res chain seq x y z
N MET A 1 3.38 27.67 -18.48
CA MET A 1 2.45 26.67 -19.06
C MET A 1 2.87 25.32 -18.52
N VAL A 2 1.91 24.44 -18.26
CA VAL A 2 2.15 23.07 -17.79
C VAL A 2 1.62 22.13 -18.86
N TYR A 3 2.41 21.12 -19.23
CA TYR A 3 2.01 20.08 -20.17
C TYR A 3 1.76 18.80 -19.37
N VAL A 4 0.60 18.21 -19.56
CA VAL A 4 0.20 16.97 -18.89
C VAL A 4 -0.18 15.98 -19.96
N THR A 5 0.51 14.84 -19.96
CA THR A 5 0.20 13.70 -20.83
C THR A 5 -0.43 12.62 -19.96
N ILE A 6 -1.56 12.08 -20.42
CA ILE A 6 -2.27 11.00 -19.74
C ILE A 6 -2.42 9.89 -20.75
N ASP A 7 -1.71 8.79 -20.50
CA ASP A 7 -1.68 7.64 -21.38
C ASP A 7 -2.81 6.66 -21.01
N ALA A 8 -3.36 5.97 -22.02
CA ALA A 8 -4.32 4.89 -21.90
C ALA A 8 -5.51 5.16 -20.97
N VAL A 9 -6.26 6.25 -21.18
CA VAL A 9 -7.40 6.59 -20.30
C VAL A 9 -8.54 5.56 -20.32
N ASP A 10 -8.54 4.62 -21.26
CA ASP A 10 -9.45 3.48 -21.25
C ASP A 10 -9.08 2.42 -20.20
N GLU A 11 -7.87 2.39 -19.66
CA GLU A 11 -7.44 1.40 -18.67
C GLU A 11 -7.86 1.74 -17.23
N THR A 12 -8.45 2.92 -17.00
CA THR A 12 -8.91 3.30 -15.66
C THR A 12 -10.25 2.65 -15.29
N GLU A 13 -10.35 2.15 -14.06
CA GLU A 13 -11.60 1.62 -13.51
C GLU A 13 -12.65 2.72 -13.29
N ASN A 14 -12.22 3.92 -12.88
CA ASN A 14 -13.11 5.07 -12.64
C ASN A 14 -13.08 6.08 -13.80
N ARG A 15 -13.37 5.58 -15.00
CA ARG A 15 -13.26 6.32 -16.26
C ARG A 15 -14.16 7.55 -16.32
N LYS A 16 -15.36 7.44 -15.74
CA LYS A 16 -16.33 8.53 -15.73
C LYS A 16 -15.79 9.76 -14.99
N ASP A 17 -15.27 9.57 -13.79
CA ASP A 17 -14.75 10.67 -12.98
C ASP A 17 -13.50 11.28 -13.62
N LEU A 18 -12.62 10.44 -14.19
CA LEU A 18 -11.45 10.92 -14.93
C LEU A 18 -11.85 11.79 -16.13
N LEU A 19 -12.80 11.34 -16.95
CA LEU A 19 -13.29 12.10 -18.10
C LEU A 19 -13.90 13.46 -17.67
N ASP A 20 -14.60 13.52 -16.54
CA ASP A 20 -15.12 14.76 -15.98
C ASP A 20 -14.00 15.70 -15.51
N VAL A 21 -12.92 15.17 -14.92
CA VAL A 21 -11.72 15.94 -14.57
C VAL A 21 -11.03 16.49 -15.81
N LEU A 22 -10.78 15.65 -16.83
CA LEU A 22 -10.16 16.07 -18.09
C LEU A 22 -10.95 17.21 -18.75
N ARG A 23 -12.28 17.10 -18.74
CA ARG A 23 -13.15 18.16 -19.24
C ARG A 23 -13.00 19.46 -18.46
N LYS A 24 -12.95 19.41 -17.13
CA LYS A 24 -12.74 20.61 -16.28
C LYS A 24 -11.37 21.23 -16.56
N LEU A 25 -10.32 20.42 -16.62
CA LEU A 25 -8.96 20.89 -16.92
C LEU A 25 -8.85 21.56 -18.30
N ALA A 26 -9.59 21.06 -19.30
CA ALA A 26 -9.57 21.62 -20.64
C ALA A 26 -10.41 22.90 -20.80
N THR A 27 -11.45 23.10 -19.98
CA THR A 27 -12.49 24.14 -20.22
C THR A 27 -12.54 25.24 -19.17
N ASP A 28 -12.13 24.99 -17.93
CA ASP A 28 -12.17 25.98 -16.86
C ASP A 28 -11.01 26.97 -17.01
N GLN A 29 -11.33 28.26 -16.98
CA GLN A 29 -10.37 29.35 -17.16
C GLN A 29 -9.27 29.35 -16.09
N ARG A 30 -9.53 28.82 -14.90
CA ARG A 30 -8.53 28.64 -13.84
C ARG A 30 -7.35 27.79 -14.30
N PHE A 31 -7.58 26.89 -15.26
CA PHE A 31 -6.59 25.95 -15.80
C PHE A 31 -6.07 26.33 -17.18
N ALA A 32 -6.27 27.57 -17.64
CA ALA A 32 -5.88 28.02 -18.99
C ALA A 32 -4.38 27.86 -19.35
N LYS A 33 -3.52 27.63 -18.35
CA LYS A 33 -2.08 27.37 -18.54
C LYS A 33 -1.74 25.89 -18.76
N ILE A 34 -2.71 24.97 -18.64
CA ILE A 34 -2.54 23.53 -18.84
C ILE A 34 -2.77 23.17 -20.31
N ARG A 35 -1.92 22.30 -20.83
CA ARG A 35 -2.07 21.65 -22.14
C ARG A 35 -2.11 20.15 -21.94
N LEU A 36 -3.11 19.51 -22.54
CA LEU A 36 -3.37 18.10 -22.37
C LEU A 36 -3.02 17.34 -23.66
N LEU A 37 -2.35 16.22 -23.50
CA LEU A 37 -2.29 15.14 -24.47
C LEU A 37 -2.89 13.90 -23.81
N VAL A 38 -3.90 13.30 -24.43
CA VAL A 38 -4.60 12.14 -23.89
C VAL A 38 -4.61 11.06 -24.96
N THR A 39 -4.30 9.83 -24.59
CA THR A 39 -4.37 8.67 -25.49
C THR A 39 -5.43 7.70 -24.98
N SER A 40 -6.08 6.99 -25.90
CA SER A 40 -6.99 5.90 -25.57
C SER A 40 -7.19 4.96 -26.76
N ARG A 41 -7.66 3.74 -26.51
CA ARG A 41 -8.38 2.95 -27.52
C ARG A 41 -9.70 3.62 -27.88
N GLU A 42 -10.28 3.21 -29.01
CA GLU A 42 -11.57 3.76 -29.46
C GLU A 42 -12.71 3.24 -28.58
N HIS A 43 -13.14 4.08 -27.62
CA HIS A 43 -14.35 3.86 -26.82
C HIS A 43 -15.35 5.00 -27.02
N ARG A 44 -16.62 4.64 -27.17
CA ARG A 44 -17.69 5.58 -27.53
C ARG A 44 -17.86 6.71 -26.50
N ASP A 45 -17.81 6.39 -25.22
CA ASP A 45 -17.94 7.34 -24.11
C ASP A 45 -16.77 8.34 -24.07
N ILE A 46 -15.55 7.86 -24.26
CA ILE A 46 -14.33 8.69 -24.34
C ILE A 46 -14.42 9.63 -25.54
N ALA A 47 -14.71 9.08 -26.73
CA ALA A 47 -14.83 9.84 -27.96
C ALA A 47 -15.91 10.93 -27.85
N LEU A 48 -17.11 10.60 -27.36
CA LEU A 48 -18.20 11.56 -27.19
C LEU A 48 -17.88 12.70 -26.21
N THR A 49 -17.04 12.42 -25.21
CA THR A 49 -16.65 13.41 -24.20
C THR A 49 -15.54 14.32 -24.71
N LEU A 50 -14.47 13.73 -25.26
CA LEU A 50 -13.28 14.47 -25.66
C LEU A 50 -13.44 15.21 -26.99
N MET A 51 -14.24 14.70 -27.94
CA MET A 51 -14.44 15.37 -29.25
C MET A 51 -14.94 16.81 -29.15
N LYS A 52 -15.56 17.18 -28.01
CA LYS A 52 -16.11 18.52 -27.76
C LYS A 52 -15.04 19.53 -27.33
N ILE A 53 -13.88 19.04 -26.89
CA ILE A 53 -12.88 19.83 -26.16
C ILE A 53 -11.44 19.59 -26.65
N SER A 54 -11.22 18.64 -27.55
CA SER A 54 -9.90 18.30 -28.08
C SER A 54 -9.88 18.13 -29.60
N ALA A 55 -8.67 18.20 -30.16
CA ALA A 55 -8.39 17.76 -31.51
C ALA A 55 -8.02 16.27 -31.48
N GLU A 56 -8.64 15.47 -32.33
CA GLU A 56 -8.38 14.03 -32.41
C GLU A 56 -7.18 13.73 -33.33
N ILE A 57 -6.26 12.89 -32.85
CA ILE A 57 -5.16 12.34 -33.66
C ILE A 57 -5.36 10.84 -33.71
N ARG A 58 -5.74 10.31 -34.88
CA ARG A 58 -5.93 8.88 -35.10
C ARG A 58 -4.67 8.21 -35.64
N MET A 59 -4.22 7.15 -34.99
CA MET A 59 -3.19 6.26 -35.53
C MET A 59 -3.84 5.14 -36.35
N HIS A 60 -4.03 5.38 -37.64
CA HIS A 60 -4.60 4.37 -38.54
C HIS A 60 -3.56 3.32 -38.94
N LYS A 61 -3.95 2.04 -38.98
CA LYS A 61 -3.12 0.91 -39.40
C LYS A 61 -2.33 1.16 -40.69
N LEU A 62 -2.98 1.69 -41.74
CA LEU A 62 -2.35 1.95 -43.04
C LEU A 62 -1.28 3.05 -42.98
N SER A 63 -1.45 4.02 -42.07
CA SER A 63 -0.49 5.11 -41.87
C SER A 63 0.79 4.63 -41.18
N LEU A 64 0.72 3.55 -40.40
CA LEU A 64 1.86 2.98 -39.68
C LEU A 64 2.69 2.00 -40.52
N LEU A 65 2.17 1.51 -41.65
CA LEU A 65 2.88 0.53 -42.49
C LEU A 65 4.27 0.99 -42.95
N PRO A 66 4.47 2.25 -43.42
CA PRO A 66 5.80 2.72 -43.82
C PRO A 66 6.77 2.74 -42.64
N ASP A 67 6.31 3.16 -41.46
CA ASP A 67 7.13 3.26 -40.25
C ASP A 67 7.50 1.87 -39.71
N ILE A 68 6.54 0.93 -39.72
CA ILE A 68 6.77 -0.48 -39.39
C ILE A 68 7.80 -1.09 -40.35
N LYS A 69 7.65 -0.85 -41.66
CA LYS A 69 8.60 -1.35 -42.66
C LYS A 69 10.00 -0.81 -42.42
N LEU A 70 10.13 0.51 -42.23
CA LEU A 70 11.41 1.14 -41.93
C LEU A 70 12.03 0.56 -40.65
N TYR A 71 11.24 0.38 -39.60
CA TYR A 71 11.68 -0.22 -38.35
C TYR A 71 12.18 -1.65 -38.55
N VAL A 72 11.40 -2.51 -39.21
CA VAL A 72 11.74 -3.91 -39.49
C VAL A 72 13.03 -4.02 -40.30
N GLU A 73 13.15 -3.28 -41.41
CA GLU A 73 14.32 -3.31 -42.28
C GLU A 73 15.58 -2.84 -41.52
N THR A 74 15.46 -1.74 -40.76
CA THR A 74 16.56 -1.19 -39.95
C THR A 74 16.97 -2.17 -38.85
N ARG A 75 16.00 -2.83 -38.20
CA ARG A 75 16.26 -3.77 -37.11
C ARG A 75 16.90 -5.06 -37.60
N LEU A 76 16.42 -5.63 -38.71
CA LEU A 76 17.00 -6.82 -39.36
C LEU A 76 18.47 -6.60 -39.76
N GLN A 77 18.85 -5.37 -40.14
CA GLN A 77 20.25 -5.04 -40.44
C GLN A 77 21.17 -5.07 -39.21
N ARG A 78 20.62 -4.90 -38.00
CA ARG A 78 21.37 -4.85 -36.75
C ARG A 78 21.36 -6.19 -36.00
N GLU A 79 20.36 -7.02 -36.23
CA GLU A 79 20.18 -8.29 -35.51
C GLU A 79 21.26 -9.33 -35.86
N PRO A 80 21.98 -9.89 -34.87
CA PRO A 80 23.04 -10.87 -35.11
C PRO A 80 22.58 -12.12 -35.88
N PHE A 81 21.40 -12.65 -35.59
CA PHE A 81 20.89 -13.84 -36.28
C PHE A 81 20.65 -13.59 -37.77
N ALA A 82 20.21 -12.38 -38.12
CA ALA A 82 19.91 -11.97 -39.48
C ALA A 82 21.19 -11.61 -40.28
N GLN A 83 22.32 -11.33 -39.62
CA GLN A 83 23.61 -11.07 -40.29
C GLN A 83 24.04 -12.24 -41.19
N THR A 84 23.65 -13.46 -40.84
CA THR A 84 23.97 -14.66 -41.63
C THR A 84 23.06 -14.88 -42.85
N TRP A 85 21.97 -14.11 -42.96
CA TRP A 85 20.97 -14.30 -44.02
C TRP A 85 21.35 -13.55 -45.30
N SER A 86 20.98 -14.11 -46.46
CA SER A 86 21.12 -13.43 -47.75
C SER A 86 20.20 -12.20 -47.81
N SER A 87 20.52 -11.25 -48.70
CA SER A 87 19.69 -10.07 -48.97
C SER A 87 18.25 -10.44 -49.33
N ASP A 88 18.07 -11.48 -50.16
CA ASP A 88 16.75 -11.98 -50.53
C ASP A 88 15.96 -12.51 -49.33
N LEU A 89 16.60 -13.32 -48.46
CA LEU A 89 15.93 -13.85 -47.27
C LEU A 89 15.57 -12.74 -46.27
N ARG A 90 16.41 -11.72 -46.13
CA ARG A 90 16.10 -10.55 -45.29
C ARG A 90 14.93 -9.74 -45.85
N ARG A 91 14.86 -9.56 -47.18
CA ARG A 91 13.71 -8.89 -47.83
C ARG A 91 12.42 -9.69 -47.65
N GLU A 92 12.46 -11.00 -47.91
CA GLU A 92 11.32 -11.90 -47.70
C GLU A 92 10.85 -11.86 -46.23
N ALA A 93 11.79 -11.84 -45.28
CA ALA A 93 11.48 -11.71 -43.86
C ALA A 93 10.82 -10.36 -43.53
N ALA A 94 11.36 -9.25 -44.06
CA ALA A 94 10.80 -7.93 -43.84
C ALA A 94 9.35 -7.84 -44.36
N GLU A 95 9.10 -8.32 -45.58
CA GLU A 95 7.76 -8.35 -46.17
C GLU A 95 6.78 -9.18 -45.34
N ALA A 96 7.18 -10.39 -44.93
CA ALA A 96 6.35 -11.26 -44.10
C ALA A 96 6.04 -10.65 -42.73
N MET A 97 7.03 -10.00 -42.10
CA MET A 97 6.86 -9.37 -40.79
C MET A 97 5.96 -8.13 -40.86
N VAL A 98 6.15 -7.26 -41.85
CA VAL A 98 5.30 -6.08 -42.06
C VAL A 98 3.85 -6.49 -42.31
N TYR A 99 3.64 -7.53 -43.11
CA TYR A 99 2.31 -8.07 -43.35
C TYR A 99 1.69 -8.63 -42.06
N GLY A 100 2.40 -9.51 -41.35
CA GLY A 100 1.90 -10.13 -40.11
C GLY A 100 1.78 -9.18 -38.92
N ALA A 101 2.40 -7.99 -38.99
CA ALA A 101 2.34 -7.00 -37.92
C ALA A 101 0.97 -6.33 -37.80
N GLU A 102 0.12 -6.40 -38.82
CA GLU A 102 -1.25 -5.88 -38.78
C GLU A 102 -1.36 -4.40 -38.29
N GLY A 103 -0.31 -3.59 -38.46
CA GLY A 103 -0.26 -2.19 -37.99
C GLY A 103 0.20 -2.01 -36.54
N MET A 104 0.69 -3.06 -35.88
CA MET A 104 1.14 -3.04 -34.49
C MET A 104 2.65 -3.30 -34.39
N PHE A 105 3.42 -2.34 -33.88
CA PHE A 105 4.84 -2.53 -33.60
C PHE A 105 5.10 -3.65 -32.59
N GLN A 106 4.18 -3.89 -31.66
CA GLN A 106 4.30 -4.97 -30.68
C GLN A 106 4.39 -6.35 -31.35
N LEU A 107 3.58 -6.59 -32.38
CA LEU A 107 3.63 -7.84 -33.15
C LEU A 107 4.97 -8.00 -33.85
N VAL A 108 5.56 -6.92 -34.36
CA VAL A 108 6.91 -6.94 -34.94
C VAL A 108 7.96 -7.36 -33.90
N VAL A 109 7.90 -6.78 -32.70
CA VAL A 109 8.82 -7.12 -31.59
C VAL A 109 8.71 -8.60 -31.25
N CYS A 110 7.49 -9.11 -31.06
CA CYS A 110 7.25 -10.52 -30.80
C CYS A 110 7.71 -11.43 -31.96
N GLN A 111 7.50 -11.02 -33.21
CA GLN A 111 7.98 -11.76 -34.37
C GLN A 111 9.51 -11.81 -34.42
N PHE A 112 10.22 -10.72 -34.05
CA PHE A 112 11.69 -10.76 -33.94
C PHE A 112 12.16 -11.82 -32.94
N ASP A 113 11.48 -11.96 -31.80
CA ASP A 113 11.80 -12.99 -30.82
C ASP A 113 11.51 -14.39 -31.32
N LEU A 114 10.37 -14.59 -31.99
CA LEU A 114 10.08 -15.86 -32.67
C LEU A 114 11.19 -16.22 -33.66
N LEU A 115 11.70 -15.23 -34.42
CA LEU A 115 12.78 -15.45 -35.40
C LEU A 115 14.13 -15.73 -34.75
N ARG A 116 14.48 -15.06 -33.64
CA ARG A 116 15.73 -15.30 -32.88
C ARG A 116 15.85 -16.76 -32.42
N ARG A 117 14.72 -17.38 -32.07
CA ARG A 117 14.65 -18.77 -31.60
C ARG A 117 14.71 -19.80 -32.74
N ILE A 118 14.63 -19.37 -34.01
CA ILE A 118 14.72 -20.28 -35.16
C ILE A 118 16.17 -20.65 -35.43
N LYS A 119 16.46 -21.95 -35.36
CA LYS A 119 17.70 -22.56 -35.86
C LYS A 119 17.37 -23.40 -37.09
N GLY A 120 18.14 -23.30 -38.18
CA GLY A 120 17.95 -24.16 -39.36
C GLY A 120 18.41 -23.56 -40.69
N THR A 121 18.16 -24.31 -41.77
CA THR A 121 18.50 -23.90 -43.14
C THR A 121 17.62 -22.75 -43.64
N PRO A 122 18.04 -22.00 -44.67
CA PRO A 122 17.21 -20.95 -45.28
C PRO A 122 15.79 -21.41 -45.68
N ALA A 123 15.63 -22.67 -46.09
CA ALA A 123 14.32 -23.25 -46.41
C ALA A 123 13.41 -23.37 -45.17
N ALA A 124 13.97 -23.80 -44.03
CA ALA A 124 13.24 -23.89 -42.76
C ALA A 124 12.82 -22.49 -42.25
N ILE A 125 13.69 -21.49 -42.43
CA ILE A 125 13.38 -20.09 -42.09
C ILE A 125 12.21 -19.58 -42.94
N ARG A 126 12.25 -19.76 -44.27
CA ARG A 126 11.15 -19.38 -45.18
C ARG A 126 9.83 -20.06 -44.82
N GLN A 127 9.86 -21.34 -44.47
CA GLN A 127 8.66 -22.06 -44.06
C GLN A 127 8.04 -21.46 -42.80
N LYS A 128 8.87 -21.06 -41.83
CA LYS A 128 8.40 -20.41 -40.60
C LYS A 128 7.88 -18.99 -40.86
N LEU A 129 8.54 -18.21 -41.73
CA LEU A 129 8.09 -16.88 -42.15
C LEU A 129 6.69 -16.93 -42.79
N ARG A 130 6.43 -17.90 -43.67
CA ARG A 130 5.10 -18.10 -44.29
C ARG A 130 4.00 -18.45 -43.30
N ARG A 131 4.37 -18.94 -42.13
CA ARG A 131 3.41 -19.32 -41.10
C ARG A 131 3.25 -18.22 -40.07
N LEU A 132 3.92 -17.06 -40.13
CA LEU A 132 3.83 -16.06 -39.04
C LEU A 132 2.36 -15.77 -38.65
N PRO A 133 2.02 -15.74 -37.36
CA PRO A 133 0.64 -15.52 -36.95
C PRO A 133 0.20 -14.10 -37.30
N GLU A 134 -1.06 -13.96 -37.71
CA GLU A 134 -1.70 -12.66 -38.03
C GLU A 134 -2.32 -12.00 -36.78
N ARG A 135 -2.50 -12.75 -35.69
CA ARG A 135 -3.14 -12.24 -34.46
C ARG A 135 -2.25 -12.42 -33.25
N ILE A 136 -2.44 -11.54 -32.27
CA ILE A 136 -1.60 -11.46 -31.09
C ILE A 136 -1.67 -12.73 -30.22
N GLU A 137 -2.83 -13.36 -30.13
CA GLU A 137 -3.00 -14.63 -29.41
C GLU A 137 -2.19 -15.73 -30.08
N GLY A 138 -2.23 -15.82 -31.41
CA GLY A 138 -1.44 -16.79 -32.16
C GLY A 138 0.07 -16.54 -32.10
N VAL A 139 0.49 -15.29 -31.88
CA VAL A 139 1.89 -14.94 -31.63
C VAL A 139 2.33 -15.42 -30.25
N TYR A 140 1.55 -15.15 -29.21
CA TYR A 140 1.86 -15.63 -27.87
C TYR A 140 1.82 -17.14 -27.76
N ASP A 141 0.82 -17.81 -28.36
CA ASP A 141 0.74 -19.28 -28.47
C ASP A 141 2.10 -19.85 -28.90
N ARG A 142 2.69 -19.26 -29.95
CA ARG A 142 4.00 -19.70 -30.47
C ARG A 142 5.19 -19.31 -29.61
N ILE A 143 5.17 -18.15 -28.97
CA ILE A 143 6.24 -17.76 -28.05
C ILE A 143 6.32 -18.80 -26.95
N PHE A 144 5.18 -19.17 -26.38
CA PHE A 144 5.08 -20.16 -25.33
C PHE A 144 5.45 -21.58 -25.80
N GLU A 145 4.99 -22.01 -26.98
CA GLU A 145 5.41 -23.30 -27.59
C GLU A 145 6.92 -23.40 -27.87
N GLN A 146 7.60 -22.27 -28.04
CA GLN A 146 9.05 -22.22 -28.30
C GLN A 146 9.91 -22.15 -27.06
N ILE A 147 9.33 -21.93 -25.87
CA ILE A 147 10.07 -22.00 -24.62
C ILE A 147 10.46 -23.46 -24.40
N SER A 148 11.73 -23.70 -24.03
CA SER A 148 12.20 -25.06 -23.77
C SER A 148 11.47 -25.66 -22.55
N VAL A 149 11.36 -26.99 -22.50
CA VAL A 149 10.74 -27.67 -21.34
C VAL A 149 11.46 -27.30 -20.04
N ASP A 150 12.78 -27.09 -20.12
CA ASP A 150 13.57 -26.64 -18.99
C ASP A 150 13.24 -25.20 -18.62
N ASP A 151 13.12 -24.26 -19.56
CA ASP A 151 12.91 -22.86 -19.21
C ASP A 151 11.45 -22.51 -18.85
N PHE A 152 10.52 -23.39 -19.17
CA PHE A 152 9.09 -23.15 -19.00
C PHE A 152 8.69 -22.84 -17.54
N PRO A 153 9.13 -23.61 -16.51
CA PRO A 153 8.88 -23.27 -15.12
C PRO A 153 9.39 -21.88 -14.71
N ILE A 154 10.55 -21.45 -15.23
CA ILE A 154 11.10 -20.12 -14.94
C ILE A 154 10.15 -19.05 -15.47
N VAL A 155 9.74 -19.14 -16.74
CA VAL A 155 8.88 -18.14 -17.37
C VAL A 155 7.52 -18.05 -16.67
N ILE A 156 6.94 -19.19 -16.29
CA ILE A 156 5.68 -19.20 -15.55
C ILE A 156 5.81 -18.53 -14.20
N LEU A 157 6.86 -18.83 -13.43
CA LEU A 157 7.08 -18.21 -12.13
C LEU A 157 7.34 -16.70 -12.25
N VAL A 158 8.11 -16.26 -13.26
CA VAL A 158 8.30 -14.84 -13.57
C VAL A 158 6.96 -14.14 -13.77
N LEU A 159 6.12 -14.67 -14.66
CA LEU A 159 4.83 -14.07 -14.97
C LEU A 159 3.89 -14.08 -13.77
N LYS A 160 3.88 -15.16 -12.97
CA LYS A 160 3.10 -15.23 -11.72
C LYS A 160 3.49 -14.14 -10.73
N TRP A 161 4.79 -13.90 -10.52
CA TRP A 161 5.25 -12.86 -9.59
C TRP A 161 4.93 -11.45 -10.07
N ILE A 162 5.14 -11.16 -11.36
CA ILE A 162 4.81 -9.85 -11.93
C ILE A 162 3.29 -9.59 -11.85
N CYS A 163 2.47 -10.56 -12.25
CA CYS A 163 1.02 -10.44 -12.15
C CYS A 163 0.54 -10.32 -10.70
N PHE A 164 1.16 -11.06 -9.77
CA PHE A 164 0.84 -10.95 -8.34
C PHE A 164 1.16 -9.54 -7.79
N ASP A 165 2.34 -9.00 -8.09
CA ASP A 165 2.73 -7.65 -7.67
C ASP A 165 1.76 -6.58 -8.21
N GLN A 166 1.42 -6.68 -9.50
CA GLN A 166 0.43 -5.83 -10.17
C GLN A 166 -0.95 -5.86 -9.50
N GLN A 167 -1.41 -7.04 -9.08
CA GLN A 167 -2.76 -7.24 -8.56
C GLN A 167 -2.88 -6.95 -7.05
N MET A 168 -1.82 -7.19 -6.27
CA MET A 168 -1.89 -7.20 -4.81
C MET A 168 -1.20 -6.03 -4.11
N LEU A 169 -0.20 -5.42 -4.74
CA LEU A 169 0.70 -4.48 -4.06
C LEU A 169 0.59 -3.04 -4.56
N ILE A 170 -0.13 -2.81 -5.66
CA ILE A 170 -0.22 -1.51 -6.34
C ILE A 170 -1.68 -1.13 -6.56
N THR A 171 -2.01 0.12 -6.21
CA THR A 171 -3.26 0.77 -6.61
C THR A 171 -2.97 1.72 -7.78
N GLY A 172 -3.08 1.23 -9.01
CA GLY A 172 -3.15 2.07 -10.21
C GLY A 172 -1.84 2.39 -10.97
N GLY A 173 -0.91 1.43 -11.11
CA GLY A 173 0.29 1.57 -11.96
C GLY A 173 0.76 0.24 -12.58
N GLU A 174 1.64 0.31 -13.59
CA GLU A 174 2.32 -0.85 -14.19
C GLU A 174 3.23 -1.49 -13.13
N GLY A 175 2.82 -2.64 -12.60
CA GLY A 175 3.58 -3.32 -11.56
C GLY A 175 4.90 -3.87 -12.06
N SER A 176 5.91 -3.69 -11.23
CA SER A 176 7.29 -4.02 -11.55
C SER A 176 8.02 -4.53 -10.31
N VAL A 177 8.72 -5.65 -10.49
CA VAL A 177 9.45 -6.33 -9.43
C VAL A 177 10.93 -6.16 -9.66
N ASN A 178 11.70 -5.90 -8.60
CA ASN A 178 13.15 -5.82 -8.69
C ASN A 178 13.72 -7.16 -9.23
N MET A 179 14.63 -7.09 -10.21
CA MET A 179 15.21 -8.26 -10.86
C MET A 179 15.91 -9.20 -9.87
N ASN A 180 16.54 -8.69 -8.81
CA ASN A 180 17.17 -9.52 -7.78
C ASN A 180 16.14 -10.28 -6.96
N VAL A 181 15.10 -9.57 -6.50
CA VAL A 181 13.96 -10.14 -5.79
C VAL A 181 13.35 -11.26 -6.61
N LEU A 182 13.10 -11.01 -7.90
CA LEU A 182 12.51 -11.98 -8.81
C LEU A 182 13.43 -13.20 -9.01
N THR A 183 14.73 -12.98 -9.21
CA THR A 183 15.71 -14.07 -9.38
C THR A 183 15.77 -14.97 -8.14
N GLU A 184 15.82 -14.38 -6.95
CA GLU A 184 15.82 -15.11 -5.68
C GLU A 184 14.51 -15.87 -5.46
N ALA A 185 13.36 -15.24 -5.70
CA ALA A 185 12.05 -15.87 -5.53
C ALA A 185 11.91 -17.14 -6.39
N ILE A 186 12.28 -17.03 -7.67
CA ILE A 186 12.21 -18.15 -8.62
C ILE A 186 13.21 -19.25 -8.22
N ALA A 187 14.43 -18.88 -7.83
CA ALA A 187 15.43 -19.85 -7.41
C ALA A 187 14.96 -20.63 -6.16
N GLU A 188 14.36 -19.97 -5.17
CA GLU A 188 13.81 -20.62 -3.98
C GLU A 188 12.66 -21.58 -4.33
N GLU A 189 11.72 -21.14 -5.17
CA GLU A 189 10.55 -21.95 -5.53
C GLU A 189 10.89 -23.19 -6.35
N LEU A 190 11.80 -23.06 -7.33
CA LEU A 190 12.20 -24.20 -8.16
C LEU A 190 12.87 -25.32 -7.34
N VAL A 191 13.60 -24.97 -6.28
CA VAL A 191 14.19 -25.94 -5.35
C VAL A 191 13.12 -26.68 -4.56
N THR A 192 11.99 -26.04 -4.26
CA THR A 192 10.90 -26.63 -3.47
C THR A 192 9.92 -27.48 -4.29
N GLU A 193 9.59 -27.06 -5.51
CA GLU A 193 8.56 -27.72 -6.33
C GLU A 193 9.08 -28.91 -7.14
N VAL A 194 10.37 -28.91 -7.50
CA VAL A 194 10.95 -29.92 -8.39
C VAL A 194 11.95 -30.79 -7.61
N SER A 195 11.50 -31.95 -7.12
CA SER A 195 12.37 -32.91 -6.44
C SER A 195 13.51 -33.37 -7.37
N GLY A 196 14.76 -32.94 -7.10
CA GLY A 196 15.97 -33.38 -7.82
C GLY A 196 16.90 -32.29 -8.37
N THR A 197 16.72 -31.03 -8.03
CA THR A 197 17.39 -29.90 -8.69
C THR A 197 18.58 -29.31 -7.93
N GLU A 198 19.69 -30.04 -7.83
CA GLU A 198 20.96 -29.46 -7.37
C GLU A 198 21.64 -28.54 -8.41
N ASN A 199 21.08 -28.43 -9.63
CA ASN A 199 21.75 -27.80 -10.79
C ASN A 199 21.01 -26.64 -11.44
N TRP A 200 19.88 -26.17 -10.89
CA TRP A 200 19.15 -25.08 -11.51
C TRP A 200 19.81 -23.74 -11.23
N ARG A 201 20.49 -23.17 -12.23
CA ARG A 201 21.01 -21.80 -12.18
C ARG A 201 19.99 -20.87 -12.83
N VAL A 202 19.29 -20.11 -12.00
CA VAL A 202 18.52 -18.94 -12.44
C VAL A 202 19.40 -17.72 -12.19
N ASP A 203 19.66 -16.96 -13.25
CA ASP A 203 20.30 -15.65 -13.19
C ASP A 203 19.49 -14.65 -14.02
N ARG A 204 19.92 -13.38 -13.97
CA ARG A 204 19.21 -12.27 -14.59
C ARG A 204 19.19 -12.42 -16.12
N GLU A 205 20.28 -12.93 -16.69
CA GLU A 205 20.44 -13.19 -18.11
C GLU A 205 19.47 -14.27 -18.58
N ARG A 206 19.37 -15.39 -17.86
CA ARG A 206 18.45 -16.47 -18.18
C ARG A 206 17.00 -16.02 -18.11
N ILE A 207 16.61 -15.25 -17.08
CA ILE A 207 15.25 -14.69 -17.00
C ILE A 207 14.93 -13.85 -18.24
N ARG A 208 15.86 -12.97 -18.66
CA ARG A 208 15.70 -12.13 -19.87
C ARG A 208 15.58 -12.96 -21.15
N GLU A 209 16.44 -13.95 -21.32
CA GLU A 209 16.47 -14.78 -22.53
C GLU A 209 15.20 -15.64 -22.66
N CYS A 210 14.79 -16.27 -21.57
CA CYS A 210 13.64 -17.18 -21.55
C CYS A 210 12.32 -16.42 -21.70
N CYS A 211 12.17 -15.27 -21.04
CA CYS A 211 10.96 -14.46 -21.10
C CYS A 211 10.87 -13.61 -22.38
N GLY A 212 12.00 -13.11 -22.90
CA GLY A 212 12.04 -12.30 -24.11
C GLY A 212 11.04 -11.13 -24.06
N CYS A 213 10.26 -10.98 -25.12
CA CYS A 213 9.22 -9.97 -25.32
C CYS A 213 7.99 -10.12 -24.42
N LEU A 214 7.96 -11.07 -23.48
CA LEU A 214 6.93 -11.16 -22.45
C LEU A 214 7.15 -10.14 -21.33
N ILE A 215 8.39 -9.72 -21.11
CA ILE A 215 8.78 -8.78 -20.04
C ILE A 215 9.55 -7.58 -20.57
N THR A 216 9.51 -6.48 -19.82
CA THR A 216 10.41 -5.34 -19.96
C THR A 216 11.33 -5.28 -18.75
N VAL A 217 12.54 -4.75 -18.95
CA VAL A 217 13.50 -4.53 -17.88
C VAL A 217 14.00 -3.10 -17.94
N ASP A 218 13.52 -2.28 -17.01
CA ASP A 218 13.83 -0.87 -16.93
C ASP A 218 14.90 -0.62 -15.88
N ARG A 219 15.82 0.29 -16.20
CA ARG A 219 16.91 0.71 -15.29
C ARG A 219 16.51 1.98 -14.60
N HIS A 220 16.50 1.92 -13.28
CA HIS A 220 16.27 3.07 -12.42
C HIS A 220 17.55 3.40 -11.67
N ASP A 221 18.01 4.65 -11.82
CA ASP A 221 19.14 5.17 -11.07
C ASP A 221 18.74 5.33 -9.60
N CYS A 222 19.56 4.76 -8.72
CA CYS A 222 19.44 4.82 -7.27
C CYS A 222 20.51 5.78 -6.71
N ALA A 223 20.46 6.11 -5.41
CA ALA A 223 21.55 6.90 -4.84
C ALA A 223 22.89 6.15 -4.89
N ALA A 224 23.98 6.93 -4.92
CA ALA A 224 25.37 6.45 -4.92
C ALA A 224 25.80 5.63 -6.16
N ASP A 225 25.48 6.12 -7.37
CA ASP A 225 25.90 5.52 -8.65
C ASP A 225 25.50 4.04 -8.84
N ARG A 226 24.45 3.59 -8.14
CA ARG A 226 23.86 2.27 -8.30
C ARG A 226 22.61 2.34 -9.17
N TYR A 227 22.27 1.24 -9.84
CA TYR A 227 21.03 1.11 -10.58
C TYR A 227 20.27 -0.14 -10.10
N SER A 228 18.94 -0.01 -10.02
CA SER A 228 18.03 -1.13 -9.87
C SER A 228 17.40 -1.48 -11.21
N GLU A 229 17.25 -2.77 -11.48
CA GLU A 229 16.56 -3.26 -12.67
C GLU A 229 15.17 -3.71 -12.25
N LEU A 230 14.14 -3.08 -12.80
CA LEU A 230 12.74 -3.37 -12.53
C LEU A 230 12.15 -4.16 -13.69
N VAL A 231 11.40 -5.20 -13.37
CA VAL A 231 10.85 -6.13 -14.35
C VAL A 231 9.34 -6.06 -14.32
N GLY A 232 8.73 -5.69 -15.45
CA GLY A 232 7.29 -5.65 -15.65
C GLY A 232 6.86 -6.50 -16.85
N LEU A 233 5.55 -6.59 -17.09
CA LEU A 233 5.04 -7.14 -18.35
C LEU A 233 5.41 -6.19 -19.48
N ALA A 234 5.84 -6.75 -20.62
CA ALA A 234 6.28 -5.92 -21.74
C ALA A 234 5.18 -5.03 -22.33
N ASN A 235 3.92 -5.46 -22.19
CA ASN A 235 2.74 -4.74 -22.64
C ASN A 235 1.49 -5.33 -21.97
N TYR A 236 0.43 -4.52 -21.81
CA TYR A 236 -0.88 -4.99 -21.35
C TYR A 236 -1.43 -6.16 -22.18
N THR A 237 -1.05 -6.30 -23.46
CA THR A 237 -1.49 -7.41 -24.32
C THR A 237 -1.00 -8.77 -23.84
N VAL A 238 0.11 -8.82 -23.10
CA VAL A 238 0.58 -10.05 -22.43
C VAL A 238 -0.43 -10.44 -21.36
N LEU A 239 -0.86 -9.48 -20.54
CA LEU A 239 -1.88 -9.70 -19.52
C LEU A 239 -3.22 -10.13 -20.12
N GLU A 240 -3.68 -9.46 -21.19
CA GLU A 240 -4.91 -9.83 -21.91
C GLU A 240 -4.85 -11.27 -22.43
N TYR A 241 -3.71 -11.67 -23.01
CA TYR A 241 -3.54 -13.04 -23.51
C TYR A 241 -3.56 -14.08 -22.40
N LEU A 242 -2.91 -13.79 -21.27
CA LEU A 242 -2.90 -14.68 -20.11
C LEU A 242 -4.31 -14.84 -19.52
N GLN A 243 -5.07 -13.75 -19.42
CA GLN A 243 -6.47 -13.77 -18.99
C GLN A 243 -7.39 -14.49 -20.00
N TYR A 244 -7.15 -14.31 -21.30
CA TYR A 244 -7.89 -15.02 -22.34
C TYR A 244 -7.68 -16.54 -22.26
N CYS A 245 -6.42 -16.97 -22.09
CA CYS A 245 -6.09 -18.39 -21.91
C CYS A 245 -6.79 -18.97 -20.69
N GLU A 246 -6.81 -18.25 -19.58
CA GLU A 246 -7.50 -18.68 -18.37
C GLU A 246 -9.01 -18.91 -18.59
N GLN A 247 -9.68 -17.96 -19.24
CA GLN A 247 -11.13 -18.02 -19.45
C GLN A 247 -11.56 -19.07 -20.49
N ASN A 248 -10.77 -19.23 -21.55
CA ASN A 248 -11.18 -19.99 -22.74
C ASN A 248 -10.42 -21.30 -22.92
N ARG A 249 -9.32 -21.49 -22.19
CA ARG A 249 -8.43 -22.65 -22.30
C ARG A 249 -7.90 -23.06 -20.91
N PRO A 250 -8.77 -23.47 -19.96
CA PRO A 250 -8.34 -23.81 -18.60
C PRO A 250 -7.36 -24.99 -18.53
N ASP A 251 -7.31 -25.83 -19.57
CA ASP A 251 -6.33 -26.92 -19.72
C ASP A 251 -4.93 -26.42 -20.15
N THR A 252 -4.79 -25.14 -20.50
CA THR A 252 -3.48 -24.55 -20.75
C THR A 252 -2.75 -24.30 -19.45
N PHE A 253 -1.43 -24.52 -19.46
CA PHE A 253 -0.55 -24.44 -18.29
C PHE A 253 -0.45 -23.03 -17.66
N PHE A 254 -1.15 -22.03 -18.22
CA PHE A 254 -1.19 -20.64 -17.77
C PHE A 254 -2.34 -20.41 -16.81
N PHE A 255 -2.33 -21.11 -15.67
CA PHE A 255 -3.25 -20.76 -14.58
C PHE A 255 -2.69 -19.58 -13.79
N LEU A 256 -3.07 -18.36 -14.18
CA LEU A 256 -2.79 -17.12 -13.46
C LEU A 256 -4.00 -16.64 -12.64
N GLY A 257 -4.98 -17.53 -12.46
CA GLY A 257 -6.30 -17.18 -11.96
C GLY A 257 -6.31 -16.59 -10.57
N GLN A 258 -6.90 -15.39 -10.54
CA GLN A 258 -6.82 -14.31 -9.56
C GLN A 258 -7.05 -14.66 -8.08
N LYS A 259 -7.38 -15.91 -7.73
CA LYS A 259 -7.47 -16.33 -6.31
C LYS A 259 -6.42 -17.35 -5.92
N ALA A 260 -6.22 -18.41 -6.69
CA ALA A 260 -5.24 -19.44 -6.29
C ALA A 260 -3.80 -18.93 -6.46
N THR A 261 -3.49 -18.21 -7.54
CA THR A 261 -2.15 -17.63 -7.72
C THR A 261 -1.87 -16.56 -6.65
N ILE A 262 -2.86 -15.72 -6.35
CA ILE A 262 -2.77 -14.74 -5.26
C ILE A 262 -2.58 -15.46 -3.92
N GLU A 263 -3.35 -16.50 -3.65
CA GLU A 263 -3.24 -17.31 -2.43
C GLU A 263 -1.85 -17.91 -2.28
N ASP A 264 -1.37 -18.63 -3.29
CA ASP A 264 -0.09 -19.32 -3.26
C ASP A 264 1.06 -18.34 -3.05
N ARG A 265 1.07 -17.21 -3.78
CA ARG A 265 2.14 -16.21 -3.70
C ARG A 265 2.07 -15.41 -2.39
N ALA A 266 0.87 -15.02 -1.94
CA ALA A 266 0.69 -14.42 -0.62
C ALA A 266 1.11 -15.37 0.51
N ALA A 267 0.82 -16.66 0.39
CA ALA A 267 1.25 -17.68 1.34
C ALA A 267 2.77 -17.80 1.39
N ILE A 268 3.47 -17.79 0.24
CA ILE A 268 4.94 -17.78 0.19
C ILE A 268 5.50 -16.54 0.91
N MET A 269 4.99 -15.35 0.60
CA MET A 269 5.42 -14.11 1.26
C MET A 269 5.19 -14.16 2.77
N LEU A 270 4.02 -14.62 3.22
CA LEU A 270 3.70 -14.80 4.63
C LEU A 270 4.65 -15.79 5.31
N GLN A 271 4.92 -16.93 4.67
CA GLN A 271 5.85 -17.93 5.20
C GLN A 271 7.28 -17.40 5.29
N ARG A 272 7.71 -16.55 4.34
CA ARG A 272 9.01 -15.90 4.40
C ARG A 272 9.06 -14.85 5.52
N ALA A 273 8.04 -14.02 5.66
CA ALA A 273 7.93 -13.05 6.75
C ALA A 273 7.84 -13.72 8.14
N LEU A 274 7.29 -14.93 8.23
CA LEU A 274 7.31 -15.75 9.46
C LEU A 274 8.72 -16.25 9.83
N LYS A 275 9.71 -16.12 8.94
CA LYS A 275 11.11 -16.48 9.18
C LYS A 275 12.03 -15.26 9.38
N SER A 276 11.46 -14.05 9.53
CA SER A 276 12.23 -12.82 9.74
C SER A 276 13.21 -12.93 10.91
N ASN A 277 14.41 -12.42 10.71
CA ASN A 277 15.52 -12.50 11.64
C ASN A 277 16.39 -11.22 11.65
N ALA A 278 17.50 -11.26 12.39
CA ALA A 278 18.39 -10.10 12.54
C ALA A 278 19.13 -9.73 11.25
N GLN A 279 19.45 -10.73 10.42
CA GLN A 279 20.16 -10.54 9.16
C GLN A 279 19.32 -9.72 8.19
N ASP A 280 18.02 -10.01 8.07
CA ASP A 280 17.09 -9.24 7.23
C ASP A 280 17.09 -7.75 7.62
N LEU A 281 17.14 -7.45 8.92
CA LEU A 281 17.16 -6.07 9.42
C LEU A 281 18.47 -5.34 9.07
N GLU A 282 19.61 -6.00 9.23
CA GLU A 282 20.90 -5.40 8.90
C GLU A 282 21.08 -5.22 7.39
N GLU A 283 20.58 -6.15 6.58
CA GLU A 283 20.55 -6.01 5.12
C GLU A 283 19.75 -4.79 4.69
N ILE A 284 18.54 -4.59 5.23
CA ILE A 284 17.69 -3.43 4.91
C ILE A 284 18.34 -2.12 5.36
N LYS A 285 18.92 -2.06 6.56
CA LYS A 285 19.63 -0.85 7.04
C LYS A 285 20.88 -0.53 6.24
N SER A 286 21.60 -1.54 5.77
CA SER A 286 22.81 -1.37 4.96
C SER A 286 22.50 -0.81 3.57
N PHE A 287 21.23 -0.88 3.16
CA PHE A 287 20.77 -0.33 1.90
C PHE A 287 20.61 1.20 2.03
N GLU A 288 21.63 1.95 1.58
CA GLU A 288 21.83 3.39 1.84
C GLU A 288 20.69 4.30 1.32
N ASP A 289 19.81 3.82 0.44
CA ASP A 289 18.58 4.52 0.02
C ASP A 289 17.48 4.55 1.10
N TYR A 290 17.78 4.04 2.31
CA TYR A 290 16.88 4.06 3.46
C TYR A 290 16.29 5.45 3.79
N THR A 291 16.96 6.53 3.39
CA THR A 291 16.64 7.91 3.80
C THR A 291 15.66 8.66 2.89
N ALA A 292 15.31 8.12 1.72
CA ALA A 292 14.38 8.77 0.79
C ALA A 292 13.27 7.80 0.38
N ASN A 293 12.07 7.93 0.98
CA ASN A 293 10.81 7.28 0.61
C ASN A 293 11.00 6.00 -0.21
N ILE A 294 11.30 4.88 0.45
CA ILE A 294 11.45 3.58 -0.21
C ILE A 294 10.16 3.28 -0.96
N THR A 295 10.16 3.55 -2.26
CA THR A 295 9.18 2.97 -3.17
C THR A 295 9.42 1.47 -3.19
N ASN A 296 8.36 0.64 -3.35
CA ASN A 296 8.43 -0.84 -3.35
C ASN A 296 9.54 -1.44 -4.25
N LEU A 297 10.08 -0.63 -5.17
CA LEU A 297 10.99 -0.95 -6.26
C LEU A 297 12.45 -1.17 -5.83
N SER A 298 12.85 -0.70 -4.65
CA SER A 298 14.27 -0.61 -4.26
C SER A 298 14.76 -1.71 -3.30
N LEU A 299 13.93 -2.68 -2.92
CA LEU A 299 14.33 -3.70 -1.94
C LEU A 299 15.34 -4.70 -2.53
N PRO A 300 16.45 -5.02 -1.81
CA PRO A 300 17.57 -5.74 -2.39
C PRO A 300 17.38 -7.26 -2.47
N THR A 301 16.53 -7.85 -1.62
CA THR A 301 16.40 -9.30 -1.45
C THR A 301 14.94 -9.74 -1.44
N PHE A 302 14.68 -10.99 -1.80
CA PHE A 302 13.33 -11.55 -1.73
C PHE A 302 12.77 -11.56 -0.31
N SER A 303 13.64 -11.77 0.70
CA SER A 303 13.25 -11.71 2.11
C SER A 303 12.73 -10.34 2.52
N SER A 304 13.50 -9.28 2.21
CA SER A 304 13.11 -7.91 2.52
C SER A 304 11.85 -7.50 1.76
N TYR A 305 11.74 -7.87 0.48
CA TYR A 305 10.54 -7.70 -0.32
C TYR A 305 9.30 -8.32 0.33
N CYS A 306 9.38 -9.58 0.79
CA CYS A 306 8.27 -10.26 1.45
C CYS A 306 7.84 -9.55 2.74
N ILE A 307 8.80 -9.19 3.60
CA ILE A 307 8.54 -8.60 4.92
C ILE A 307 7.84 -7.24 4.79
N VAL A 308 8.31 -6.42 3.86
CA VAL A 308 7.83 -5.05 3.67
C VAL A 308 6.48 -5.06 2.94
N ASN A 309 6.36 -5.79 1.83
CA ASN A 309 5.16 -5.69 1.00
C ASN A 309 3.97 -6.52 1.49
N ILE A 310 4.17 -7.57 2.31
CA ILE A 310 3.03 -8.42 2.71
C ILE A 310 1.99 -7.66 3.53
N LEU A 311 2.41 -6.73 4.41
CA LEU A 311 1.46 -5.95 5.20
C LEU A 311 0.65 -4.98 4.33
N ARG A 312 1.27 -4.46 3.26
CA ARG A 312 0.60 -3.64 2.26
C ARG A 312 -0.51 -4.42 1.57
N GLY A 313 -0.18 -5.61 1.06
CA GLY A 313 -1.16 -6.48 0.40
C GLY A 313 -2.29 -6.90 1.34
N ILE A 314 -1.99 -7.17 2.62
CA ILE A 314 -2.99 -7.44 3.65
C ILE A 314 -3.93 -6.24 3.83
N ARG A 315 -3.40 -5.01 3.92
CA ARG A 315 -4.19 -3.79 4.11
C ARG A 315 -5.06 -3.45 2.90
N LEU A 316 -4.58 -3.70 1.69
CA LEU A 316 -5.32 -3.45 0.44
C LEU A 316 -6.43 -4.48 0.18
N HIS A 317 -6.20 -5.75 0.57
CA HIS A 317 -7.11 -6.87 0.26
C HIS A 317 -7.62 -7.58 1.53
N GLN A 318 -7.98 -6.81 2.56
CA GLN A 318 -8.35 -7.35 3.88
C GLN A 318 -9.49 -8.37 3.82
N GLU A 319 -10.53 -8.14 3.01
CA GLU A 319 -11.67 -9.06 2.83
C GLU A 319 -11.18 -10.42 2.35
N TYR A 320 -10.30 -10.43 1.35
CA TYR A 320 -9.77 -11.65 0.76
C TYR A 320 -8.92 -12.43 1.77
N PHE A 321 -7.99 -11.76 2.48
CA PHE A 321 -7.19 -12.40 3.54
C PHE A 321 -8.05 -12.87 4.71
N ALA A 322 -9.11 -12.12 5.04
CA ALA A 322 -10.03 -12.52 6.08
C ALA A 322 -10.73 -13.79 5.65
N GLU A 323 -11.44 -13.82 4.53
CA GLU A 323 -12.24 -14.97 4.09
C GLU A 323 -11.41 -16.24 3.81
N ASN A 324 -10.15 -16.09 3.39
CA ASN A 324 -9.32 -17.22 2.99
C ASN A 324 -8.87 -18.10 4.19
N PRO A 325 -9.20 -19.42 4.21
CA PRO A 325 -8.89 -20.31 5.33
C PRO A 325 -7.41 -20.66 5.47
N THR A 326 -6.59 -20.51 4.43
CA THR A 326 -5.14 -20.78 4.48
C THR A 326 -4.34 -19.55 4.90
N LEU A 327 -4.73 -18.37 4.39
CA LEU A 327 -4.02 -17.12 4.65
C LEU A 327 -4.33 -16.53 6.01
N PHE A 328 -5.60 -16.55 6.45
CA PHE A 328 -5.98 -15.96 7.74
C PHE A 328 -5.17 -16.51 8.94
N PRO A 329 -4.95 -17.84 9.08
CA PRO A 329 -4.08 -18.39 10.11
C PRO A 329 -2.61 -17.96 9.98
N LEU A 330 -2.11 -17.71 8.77
CA LEU A 330 -0.75 -17.23 8.55
C LEU A 330 -0.61 -15.76 8.94
N VAL A 331 -1.60 -14.92 8.63
CA VAL A 331 -1.65 -13.50 9.05
C VAL A 331 -1.68 -13.39 10.57
N THR A 332 -2.53 -14.17 11.24
CA THR A 332 -2.60 -14.17 12.72
C THR A 332 -1.29 -14.65 13.35
N LYS A 333 -0.62 -15.65 12.77
CA LYS A 333 0.74 -16.05 13.19
C LYS A 333 1.77 -14.96 12.94
N LEU A 334 1.70 -14.26 11.80
CA LEU A 334 2.66 -13.19 11.47
C LEU A 334 2.61 -12.07 12.51
N LEU A 335 1.42 -11.75 13.00
CA LEU A 335 1.18 -10.68 13.97
C LEU A 335 1.12 -11.16 15.43
N ASP A 336 1.44 -12.42 15.74
CA ASP A 336 1.50 -12.94 17.11
C ASP A 336 2.80 -12.47 17.81
N PRO A 337 2.73 -11.59 18.82
CA PRO A 337 3.90 -11.02 19.46
C PRO A 337 4.74 -12.02 20.26
N ARG A 338 4.23 -13.23 20.51
CA ARG A 338 4.94 -14.28 21.27
C ARG A 338 5.90 -15.09 20.39
N ARG A 339 5.80 -14.93 19.07
CA ARG A 339 6.65 -15.67 18.12
C ARG A 339 7.99 -14.98 17.92
N HIS A 340 9.02 -15.78 17.70
CA HIS A 340 10.41 -15.31 17.60
C HIS A 340 10.64 -14.31 16.45
N HIS A 341 9.92 -14.44 15.34
CA HIS A 341 10.08 -13.58 14.16
C HIS A 341 9.55 -12.15 14.41
N TYR A 342 8.51 -12.00 15.25
CA TYR A 342 7.76 -10.76 15.41
C TYR A 342 8.63 -9.56 15.81
N ARG A 343 9.61 -9.77 16.70
CA ARG A 343 10.53 -8.70 17.12
C ARG A 343 11.35 -8.11 15.97
N TRP A 344 11.67 -8.93 14.97
CA TRP A 344 12.43 -8.51 13.79
C TRP A 344 11.49 -7.89 12.77
N PHE A 345 10.36 -8.56 12.53
CA PHE A 345 9.30 -8.08 11.65
C PHE A 345 8.87 -6.65 11.98
N ILE A 346 8.54 -6.35 13.24
CA ILE A 346 8.13 -5.00 13.66
C ILE A 346 9.28 -3.99 13.56
N ARG A 347 10.52 -4.38 13.85
CA ARG A 347 11.68 -3.48 13.70
C ARG A 347 11.91 -3.09 12.25
N ILE A 348 11.72 -4.02 11.33
CA ILE A 348 11.80 -3.77 9.90
C ILE A 348 10.64 -2.88 9.47
N LEU A 349 9.40 -3.16 9.88
CA LEU A 349 8.26 -2.32 9.49
C LEU A 349 8.37 -0.87 9.99
N ARG A 350 8.98 -0.63 11.17
CA ARG A 350 9.28 0.73 11.66
C ARG A 350 10.23 1.51 10.74
N LEU A 351 10.96 0.83 9.87
CA LEU A 351 11.78 1.46 8.85
C LEU A 351 10.93 2.07 7.73
N HIS A 352 9.72 1.56 7.48
CA HIS A 352 8.84 1.93 6.36
C HIS A 352 7.60 2.68 6.85
N ARG A 353 7.69 4.02 6.88
CA ARG A 353 6.68 4.92 7.48
C ARG A 353 5.29 4.87 6.83
N ASP A 354 5.18 4.38 5.59
CA ASP A 354 3.91 4.34 4.84
C ASP A 354 3.07 3.08 5.10
N LEU A 355 3.69 2.02 5.64
CA LEU A 355 3.05 0.70 5.75
C LEU A 355 2.25 0.50 7.02
N ILE A 356 2.62 1.25 8.04
CA ILE A 356 1.83 1.43 9.22
C ILE A 356 1.90 2.93 9.44
N ASP A 357 0.75 3.59 9.65
CA ASP A 357 0.60 5.02 9.95
C ASP A 357 1.23 5.34 11.34
N LEU A 358 2.52 5.08 11.41
CA LEU A 358 3.42 5.06 12.54
C LEU A 358 4.46 6.13 12.33
N GLU A 359 4.00 7.33 12.04
CA GLU A 359 4.82 8.48 12.31
C GLU A 359 5.32 8.45 13.79
N TYR A 360 4.69 7.62 14.68
CA TYR A 360 4.96 7.59 16.12
C TYR A 360 4.86 6.26 16.87
N CYS A 361 5.18 5.08 16.34
CA CYS A 361 5.03 3.82 17.13
C CYS A 361 6.15 3.53 18.14
N GLY A 362 6.49 4.52 18.97
CA GLY A 362 7.24 4.32 20.21
C GLY A 362 6.54 3.39 21.20
N VAL A 363 5.56 2.60 20.80
CA VAL A 363 4.83 1.64 21.62
C VAL A 363 5.53 0.29 21.52
N SER A 364 5.76 -0.34 22.67
CA SER A 364 6.29 -1.70 22.77
C SER A 364 5.57 -2.44 23.87
N TRP A 365 5.56 -3.76 23.79
CA TRP A 365 5.04 -4.60 24.86
C TRP A 365 5.95 -4.49 26.08
N ASN A 366 5.42 -3.99 27.20
CA ASN A 366 6.10 -4.08 28.49
C ASN A 366 6.00 -5.50 29.05
N ALA A 367 4.83 -6.12 28.88
CA ALA A 367 4.62 -7.56 29.01
C ALA A 367 3.88 -8.07 27.77
N VAL A 368 4.35 -9.19 27.20
CA VAL A 368 3.73 -9.78 26.00
C VAL A 368 2.36 -10.36 26.41
N PRO A 369 1.27 -9.95 25.75
CA PRO A 369 -0.08 -10.39 26.11
C PRO A 369 -0.35 -11.84 25.67
N ASP A 370 -1.57 -12.31 25.95
CA ASP A 370 -2.08 -13.53 25.32
C ASP A 370 -2.11 -13.39 23.78
N ASN A 371 -2.29 -14.53 23.09
CA ASN A 371 -2.25 -14.57 21.62
C ASN A 371 -3.22 -13.57 20.99
N ALA A 372 -4.47 -13.62 21.44
CA ALA A 372 -5.59 -12.99 20.76
C ALA A 372 -5.53 -11.47 20.90
N SER A 373 -5.24 -10.97 22.11
CA SER A 373 -5.19 -9.54 22.41
C SER A 373 -4.02 -8.88 21.68
N GLY A 374 -2.87 -9.57 21.62
CA GLY A 374 -1.70 -9.10 20.89
C GLY A 374 -1.93 -9.01 19.39
N VAL A 375 -2.50 -10.07 18.80
CA VAL A 375 -2.82 -10.11 17.36
C VAL A 375 -3.87 -9.06 17.01
N LEU A 376 -4.93 -8.92 17.81
CA LEU A 376 -5.97 -7.92 17.61
C LEU A 376 -5.40 -6.50 17.62
N LEU A 377 -4.53 -6.20 18.59
CA LEU A 377 -3.85 -4.90 18.62
C LEU A 377 -3.08 -4.66 17.33
N ASN A 378 -2.24 -5.61 16.95
CA ASN A 378 -1.38 -5.46 15.77
C ASN A 378 -2.17 -5.33 14.45
N LEU A 379 -3.30 -6.03 14.31
CA LEU A 379 -4.19 -5.88 13.15
C LEU A 379 -4.77 -4.47 13.07
N LEU A 380 -5.32 -3.95 14.17
CA LEU A 380 -5.90 -2.61 14.19
C LEU A 380 -4.83 -1.52 14.02
N MET A 381 -3.63 -1.74 14.57
CA MET A 381 -2.49 -0.85 14.35
C MET A 381 -2.07 -0.79 12.88
N ALA A 382 -2.25 -1.88 12.14
CA ALA A 382 -1.99 -1.95 10.70
C ALA A 382 -3.19 -1.50 9.83
N GLY A 383 -4.24 -0.89 10.43
CA GLY A 383 -5.45 -0.48 9.71
C GLY A 383 -6.34 -1.64 9.24
N CYS A 384 -6.09 -2.86 9.71
CA CYS A 384 -6.75 -4.08 9.24
C CYS A 384 -8.10 -4.35 9.95
N CYS A 385 -9.07 -3.44 9.80
CA CYS A 385 -10.37 -3.48 10.50
C CYS A 385 -11.20 -4.73 10.20
N GLN A 386 -11.23 -5.20 8.95
CA GLN A 386 -12.05 -6.36 8.56
C GLN A 386 -11.47 -7.66 9.10
N LEU A 387 -10.15 -7.81 9.05
CA LEU A 387 -9.44 -8.93 9.68
C LEU A 387 -9.64 -8.97 11.19
N SER A 388 -9.62 -7.80 11.83
CA SER A 388 -9.96 -7.66 13.25
C SER A 388 -11.38 -8.12 13.55
N THR A 389 -12.34 -7.79 12.68
CA THR A 389 -13.73 -8.25 12.79
C THR A 389 -13.83 -9.77 12.70
N LYS A 390 -13.16 -10.39 11.72
CA LYS A 390 -13.14 -11.86 11.58
C LYS A 390 -12.50 -12.54 12.78
N LEU A 391 -11.38 -12.00 13.28
CA LEU A 391 -10.75 -12.50 14.49
C LEU A 391 -11.73 -12.45 15.66
N MET A 392 -12.42 -11.32 15.87
CA MET A 392 -13.42 -11.18 16.93
C MET A 392 -14.63 -12.11 16.76
N ALA A 393 -15.10 -12.34 15.53
CA ALA A 393 -16.20 -13.28 15.27
C ALA A 393 -15.83 -14.72 15.65
N ALA A 394 -14.58 -15.13 15.44
CA ALA A 394 -14.11 -16.45 15.86
C ALA A 394 -14.09 -16.64 17.40
N TYR A 395 -14.21 -15.56 18.18
CA TYR A 395 -14.24 -15.55 19.64
C TYR A 395 -15.67 -15.44 20.21
N GLU A 396 -16.68 -15.92 19.48
CA GLU A 396 -18.15 -15.81 19.61
C GLU A 396 -18.84 -16.02 21.00
N GLY A 397 -18.10 -16.06 22.12
CA GLY A 397 -18.65 -15.95 23.48
C GLY A 397 -17.83 -15.09 24.44
N ASN A 398 -16.65 -14.59 24.03
CA ASN A 398 -15.66 -14.01 24.94
C ASN A 398 -15.07 -12.67 24.50
N ASN A 399 -15.73 -11.96 23.57
CA ASN A 399 -15.29 -10.64 23.13
C ASN A 399 -15.15 -9.65 24.29
N MET A 400 -16.01 -9.74 25.30
CA MET A 400 -15.90 -8.91 26.51
C MET A 400 -14.69 -9.27 27.38
N GLU A 401 -14.32 -10.55 27.44
CA GLU A 401 -13.10 -10.98 28.16
C GLU A 401 -11.86 -10.51 27.39
N LEU A 402 -11.81 -10.75 26.09
CA LEU A 402 -10.72 -10.34 25.21
C LEU A 402 -10.51 -8.81 25.23
N LEU A 403 -11.59 -8.05 25.10
CA LEU A 403 -11.56 -6.58 25.17
C LEU A 403 -11.23 -6.06 26.57
N GLY A 404 -11.56 -6.83 27.60
CA GLY A 404 -11.27 -6.55 29.01
C GLY A 404 -9.84 -6.92 29.43
N THR A 405 -9.14 -7.75 28.65
CA THR A 405 -7.77 -8.19 28.94
C THR A 405 -6.85 -6.99 29.14
N GLN A 406 -6.10 -7.00 30.24
CA GLN A 406 -5.17 -5.93 30.55
C GLN A 406 -3.92 -6.05 29.68
N LEU A 407 -3.68 -5.08 28.82
CA LEU A 407 -2.42 -4.94 28.08
C LEU A 407 -1.47 -4.07 28.89
N ASP A 408 -0.18 -4.44 28.88
CA ASP A 408 0.88 -3.66 29.50
C ASP A 408 1.82 -3.14 28.41
N LEU A 409 1.70 -1.85 28.14
CA LEU A 409 2.40 -1.16 27.07
C LEU A 409 3.42 -0.18 27.61
N LYS A 410 4.54 -0.07 26.91
CA LYS A 410 5.59 0.93 27.13
C LYS A 410 5.64 1.87 25.94
N PHE A 411 5.66 3.16 26.23
CA PHE A 411 5.72 4.25 25.27
C PHE A 411 7.07 4.97 25.39
N ASP A 412 7.70 5.23 24.25
CA ASP A 412 8.99 5.90 24.14
C ASP A 412 8.87 7.40 24.46
N PRO A 413 9.97 8.07 24.85
CA PRO A 413 9.95 9.48 25.24
C PRO A 413 9.40 10.43 24.18
N THR A 414 9.66 10.10 22.91
CA THR A 414 9.27 10.89 21.73
C THR A 414 7.93 10.44 21.14
N PHE A 415 7.20 9.57 21.85
CA PHE A 415 5.88 9.12 21.41
C PHE A 415 4.93 10.32 21.30
N PHE A 416 4.34 10.54 20.14
CA PHE A 416 3.40 11.65 19.91
C PHE A 416 1.95 11.11 19.93
N PRO A 417 0.95 11.92 20.36
CA PRO A 417 1.00 13.33 20.74
C PRO A 417 1.56 13.57 22.13
N VAL A 418 1.77 12.52 22.94
CA VAL A 418 2.20 12.64 24.33
C VAL A 418 3.73 12.56 24.48
N ASN A 419 4.42 13.61 24.02
CA ASN A 419 5.87 13.72 24.19
C ASN A 419 6.19 14.23 25.60
N LEU A 420 6.32 13.30 26.55
CA LEU A 420 6.68 13.62 27.93
C LEU A 420 8.19 13.82 28.12
N GLY A 421 9.01 13.61 27.09
CA GLY A 421 10.48 13.57 27.21
C GLY A 421 10.99 12.43 28.09
N ARG A 422 10.13 11.46 28.43
CA ARG A 422 10.44 10.27 29.24
C ARG A 422 9.56 9.10 28.82
N THR A 423 10.06 7.88 29.02
CA THR A 423 9.26 6.67 28.83
C THR A 423 8.12 6.62 29.84
N TRP A 424 6.96 6.17 29.40
CA TRP A 424 5.79 6.00 30.24
C TRP A 424 5.10 4.67 29.92
N THR A 425 4.30 4.16 30.85
CA THR A 425 3.63 2.86 30.70
C THR A 425 2.12 3.04 30.83
N SER A 426 1.38 2.15 30.18
CA SER A 426 -0.07 2.10 30.34
C SER A 426 -0.50 0.66 30.51
N ARG A 427 -1.21 0.43 31.61
CA ARG A 427 -1.94 -0.82 31.84
C ARG A 427 -3.43 -0.53 31.73
N ALA A 428 -4.04 -1.04 30.67
CA ALA A 428 -5.44 -0.79 30.39
C ALA A 428 -6.07 -1.98 29.65
N PRO A 429 -7.41 -2.14 29.71
CA PRO A 429 -8.13 -3.06 28.84
C PRO A 429 -7.76 -2.88 27.37
N VAL A 430 -7.74 -3.96 26.60
CA VAL A 430 -7.51 -3.95 25.13
C VAL A 430 -8.35 -2.87 24.46
N VAL A 431 -9.65 -2.75 24.80
CA VAL A 431 -10.53 -1.76 24.17
C VAL A 431 -10.11 -0.31 24.44
N ASP A 432 -9.62 -0.01 25.63
CA ASP A 432 -9.18 1.34 26.00
C ASP A 432 -7.86 1.67 25.30
N VAL A 433 -6.96 0.69 25.19
CA VAL A 433 -5.72 0.80 24.40
C VAL A 433 -6.04 1.00 22.93
N LEU A 434 -6.96 0.24 22.36
CA LEU A 434 -7.35 0.35 20.96
C LEU A 434 -7.94 1.71 20.65
N LEU A 435 -8.82 2.22 21.52
CA LEU A 435 -9.35 3.57 21.37
C LEU A 435 -8.23 4.60 21.45
N LEU A 436 -7.33 4.49 22.45
CA LEU A 436 -6.17 5.34 22.56
C LEU A 436 -5.34 5.31 21.28
N LEU A 437 -4.91 4.14 20.81
CA LEU A 437 -4.07 3.99 19.62
C LEU A 437 -4.78 4.38 18.32
N SER A 438 -6.10 4.19 18.21
CA SER A 438 -6.87 4.65 17.04
C SER A 438 -6.88 6.17 16.90
N LEU A 439 -6.70 6.91 17.99
CA LEU A 439 -6.52 8.36 17.97
C LEU A 439 -5.08 8.76 17.60
N LEU A 440 -4.17 7.79 17.63
CA LEU A 440 -2.73 7.97 17.41
C LEU A 440 -2.35 7.71 15.95
N ILE A 441 -3.16 6.94 15.23
CA ILE A 441 -2.95 6.55 13.85
C ILE A 441 -3.89 7.40 12.96
N SER A 442 -3.43 7.90 11.81
CA SER A 442 -4.24 8.67 10.82
C SER A 442 -5.44 7.94 10.22
N GLU A 443 -5.69 6.73 10.69
CA GLU A 443 -6.79 5.88 10.27
C GLU A 443 -8.08 6.23 11.01
N GLN A 444 -8.77 7.26 10.53
CA GLN A 444 -10.13 7.58 10.97
C GLN A 444 -11.06 6.35 10.90
N GLU A 445 -10.82 5.44 9.95
CA GLU A 445 -11.58 4.20 9.81
C GLU A 445 -11.52 3.33 11.06
N VAL A 446 -10.35 3.19 11.70
CA VAL A 446 -10.20 2.39 12.92
C VAL A 446 -11.00 3.02 14.06
N SER A 447 -10.88 4.33 14.27
CA SER A 447 -11.62 5.02 15.34
C SER A 447 -13.14 4.93 15.14
N ARG A 448 -13.62 5.13 13.90
CA ARG A 448 -15.04 5.00 13.55
C ARG A 448 -15.52 3.56 13.70
N PHE A 449 -14.70 2.59 13.31
CA PHE A 449 -14.97 1.17 13.48
C PHE A 449 -15.17 0.83 14.96
N LEU A 450 -14.26 1.26 15.83
CA LEU A 450 -14.34 1.03 17.27
C LEU A 450 -15.55 1.71 17.94
N LEU A 451 -15.92 2.91 17.51
CA LEU A 451 -17.09 3.62 18.05
C LEU A 451 -18.42 3.00 17.57
N ARG A 452 -18.46 2.45 16.36
CA ARG A 452 -19.66 1.82 15.78
C ARG A 452 -19.85 0.36 16.16
N SER A 453 -18.79 -0.32 16.61
CA SER A 453 -18.83 -1.74 16.96
C SER A 453 -19.67 -2.05 18.20
N GLY A 454 -20.12 -1.03 18.94
CA GLY A 454 -20.93 -1.19 20.15
C GLY A 454 -20.15 -1.77 21.33
N TRP A 455 -18.81 -1.78 21.26
CA TRP A 455 -17.96 -2.31 22.32
C TRP A 455 -18.06 -1.47 23.59
N LYS A 456 -18.06 -2.14 24.75
CA LYS A 456 -18.04 -1.45 26.04
C LYS A 456 -16.61 -1.06 26.38
N PHE A 457 -16.36 0.22 26.54
CA PHE A 457 -15.09 0.80 26.94
C PHE A 457 -15.27 1.72 28.14
N ASN A 458 -14.16 2.13 28.76
CA ASN A 458 -14.20 3.11 29.83
C ASN A 458 -14.50 4.50 29.26
N ARG A 459 -15.79 4.85 29.19
CA ARG A 459 -16.30 6.13 28.65
C ARG A 459 -15.57 7.35 29.21
N GLN A 460 -15.23 7.33 30.49
CA GLN A 460 -14.55 8.43 31.17
C GLN A 460 -13.09 8.54 30.72
N ASN A 461 -12.32 7.45 30.79
CA ASN A 461 -10.92 7.45 30.35
C ASN A 461 -10.80 7.77 28.85
N THR A 462 -11.67 7.19 28.03
CA THR A 462 -11.71 7.48 26.58
C THR A 462 -11.99 8.96 26.34
N LEU A 463 -12.95 9.56 27.05
CA LEU A 463 -13.23 10.99 26.93
C LEU A 463 -12.02 11.86 27.30
N LEU A 464 -11.28 11.51 28.36
CA LEU A 464 -10.05 12.22 28.75
C LEU A 464 -8.96 12.12 27.67
N PHE A 465 -8.78 10.95 27.06
CA PHE A 465 -7.81 10.78 25.97
C PHE A 465 -8.22 11.49 24.68
N PHE A 466 -9.50 11.53 24.34
CA PHE A 466 -9.97 12.32 23.20
C PHE A 466 -9.72 13.82 23.44
N ALA A 467 -10.02 14.34 24.63
CA ALA A 467 -9.73 15.74 24.99
C ALA A 467 -8.23 16.07 24.95
N LEU A 468 -7.36 15.07 25.17
CA LEU A 468 -5.91 15.22 25.04
C LEU A 468 -5.43 15.24 23.59
N VAL A 469 -6.04 14.43 22.70
CA VAL A 469 -5.47 14.08 21.39
C VAL A 469 -6.17 14.78 20.21
N HIS A 470 -7.40 15.27 20.38
CA HIS A 470 -8.26 15.74 19.28
C HIS A 470 -7.65 16.86 18.40
N ASP A 471 -7.08 17.93 18.97
CA ASP A 471 -6.57 19.09 18.21
C ASP A 471 -5.05 19.22 18.18
N ALA A 472 -4.30 18.32 18.84
CA ALA A 472 -2.83 18.28 18.72
C ALA A 472 -2.36 18.21 17.25
N ARG A 473 -3.19 17.66 16.35
CA ARG A 473 -2.94 17.54 14.90
C ARG A 473 -3.59 18.60 14.02
N HIS A 474 -4.66 19.25 14.47
CA HIS A 474 -5.28 20.37 13.75
C HIS A 474 -4.36 21.60 13.74
N THR A 475 -3.53 21.77 14.78
CA THR A 475 -2.39 22.70 14.74
C THR A 475 -1.44 22.40 13.58
N MET A 476 -1.35 21.18 13.06
CA MET A 476 -0.30 20.77 12.11
C MET A 476 -0.70 20.90 10.63
N GLY A 477 -1.96 21.23 10.33
CA GLY A 477 -2.46 21.32 8.94
C GLY A 477 -3.05 20.01 8.41
N ASP A 478 -3.07 18.96 9.24
CA ASP A 478 -3.69 17.69 8.89
C ASP A 478 -5.20 17.75 9.12
N THR A 479 -5.94 17.42 8.08
CA THR A 479 -7.39 17.59 7.97
C THR A 479 -8.16 16.45 8.64
N TRP A 480 -7.92 16.22 9.93
CA TRP A 480 -8.62 15.17 10.71
C TRP A 480 -10.10 15.46 10.93
N CYS A 481 -10.50 16.73 10.77
CA CYS A 481 -11.88 17.14 10.52
C CYS A 481 -11.86 18.01 9.26
N LEU A 482 -11.98 17.39 8.07
CA LEU A 482 -12.12 18.14 6.83
C LEU A 482 -13.40 19.01 6.89
N PRO A 483 -13.39 20.23 6.34
CA PRO A 483 -14.62 20.94 6.02
C PRO A 483 -15.41 20.09 4.99
N GLY A 484 -16.39 19.31 5.45
CA GLY A 484 -17.19 18.42 4.60
C GLY A 484 -17.58 17.09 5.22
N ASP A 485 -16.89 16.62 6.26
CA ASP A 485 -17.35 15.45 7.04
C ASP A 485 -18.57 15.86 7.89
N LEU A 486 -19.67 15.10 7.81
CA LEU A 486 -20.89 15.38 8.58
C LEU A 486 -20.67 15.30 10.11
N GLU A 487 -19.67 14.55 10.60
CA GLU A 487 -19.38 14.36 12.03
C GLU A 487 -17.99 13.73 12.33
N CYS A 488 -17.16 14.35 13.19
CA CYS A 488 -15.84 13.81 13.58
C CYS A 488 -15.92 12.73 14.67
N SER A 489 -14.87 11.91 14.84
CA SER A 489 -14.86 10.80 15.84
C SER A 489 -15.06 11.28 17.28
N PHE A 490 -14.62 12.50 17.62
CA PHE A 490 -14.85 13.04 18.96
C PHE A 490 -16.33 13.39 19.20
N GLN A 491 -16.99 13.96 18.19
CA GLN A 491 -18.42 14.26 18.24
C GLN A 491 -19.25 12.97 18.34
N GLN A 492 -18.87 11.91 17.62
CA GLN A 492 -19.50 10.58 17.72
C GLN A 492 -19.35 10.00 19.13
N LEU A 493 -18.16 10.12 19.74
CA LEU A 493 -17.92 9.69 21.12
C LEU A 493 -18.82 10.44 22.11
N LEU A 494 -18.90 11.77 22.02
CA LEU A 494 -19.72 12.58 22.94
C LEU A 494 -21.20 12.17 22.93
N LYS A 495 -21.74 11.81 21.75
CA LYS A 495 -23.10 11.26 21.64
C LYS A 495 -23.26 9.90 22.34
N LEU A 496 -22.23 9.06 22.36
CA LEU A 496 -22.25 7.74 23.00
C LEU A 496 -22.04 7.82 24.52
N VAL A 497 -21.27 8.80 24.97
CA VAL A 497 -20.83 8.94 26.36
C VAL A 497 -21.91 9.53 27.26
N GLY A 498 -22.70 10.50 26.75
CA GLY A 498 -23.78 11.15 27.49
C GLY A 498 -23.30 12.34 28.35
N SER A 499 -24.20 13.29 28.64
CA SER A 499 -23.88 14.53 29.36
C SER A 499 -23.51 14.33 30.84
N ASP A 500 -23.94 13.22 31.42
CA ASP A 500 -23.62 12.77 32.77
C ASP A 500 -22.13 12.44 32.93
N VAL A 501 -21.52 11.83 31.91
CA VAL A 501 -20.10 11.47 31.94
C VAL A 501 -19.19 12.68 31.62
N VAL A 502 -19.66 13.60 30.78
CA VAL A 502 -18.92 14.83 30.41
C VAL A 502 -18.60 15.69 31.64
N ASN A 503 -19.50 15.72 32.62
CA ASN A 503 -19.36 16.47 33.86
C ASN A 503 -18.91 15.61 35.05
N THR A 504 -18.41 14.40 34.81
CA THR A 504 -18.24 13.38 35.86
C THR A 504 -17.52 13.91 37.12
N PRO A 505 -18.13 13.73 38.31
CA PRO A 505 -17.56 14.18 39.58
C PRO A 505 -16.47 13.25 40.13
N ASP A 506 -15.96 12.27 39.36
CA ASP A 506 -14.98 11.25 39.80
C ASP A 506 -13.67 11.26 38.99
N CYS A 507 -13.40 12.30 38.19
CA CYS A 507 -12.11 12.47 37.51
C CYS A 507 -11.19 13.39 38.30
N TYR A 508 -9.88 13.09 38.36
CA TYR A 508 -8.90 13.95 39.04
C TYR A 508 -8.73 15.31 38.35
N THR A 509 -8.93 15.36 37.03
CA THR A 509 -8.98 16.57 36.20
C THR A 509 -10.01 16.30 35.10
N THR A 510 -10.88 17.27 34.81
CA THR A 510 -12.00 17.10 33.89
C THR A 510 -11.55 17.12 32.44
N PRO A 511 -12.32 16.51 31.51
CA PRO A 511 -12.04 16.61 30.07
C PRO A 511 -11.94 18.05 29.58
N LEU A 512 -12.77 18.97 30.13
CA LEU A 512 -12.72 20.38 29.81
C LEU A 512 -11.44 21.05 30.33
N GLN A 513 -11.01 20.74 31.56
CA GLN A 513 -9.74 21.24 32.09
C GLN A 513 -8.55 20.77 31.22
N ILE A 514 -8.58 19.53 30.71
CA ILE A 514 -7.56 19.02 29.78
C ILE A 514 -7.62 19.77 28.45
N ALA A 515 -8.79 19.93 27.83
CA ALA A 515 -8.94 20.65 26.56
C ALA A 515 -8.44 22.11 26.65
N VAL A 516 -8.70 22.79 27.77
CA VAL A 516 -8.18 24.15 28.03
C VAL A 516 -6.68 24.16 28.26
N ALA A 517 -6.13 23.19 29.00
CA ALA A 517 -4.68 23.04 29.13
C ALA A 517 -4.01 22.79 27.77
N MET A 518 -4.69 22.07 26.87
CA MET A 518 -4.23 21.76 25.51
C MET A 518 -4.40 22.90 24.50
N ARG A 519 -5.02 24.03 24.88
CA ARG A 519 -5.36 25.15 23.98
C ARG A 519 -6.16 24.69 22.76
N ASP A 520 -7.15 23.83 23.01
CA ASP A 520 -7.94 23.20 21.97
C ASP A 520 -9.35 23.82 21.87
N PRO A 521 -9.55 24.87 21.04
CA PRO A 521 -10.84 25.51 20.91
C PRO A 521 -11.92 24.57 20.33
N SER A 522 -11.53 23.62 19.48
CA SER A 522 -12.47 22.67 18.86
C SER A 522 -13.05 21.70 19.90
N SER A 523 -12.19 21.11 20.73
CA SER A 523 -12.62 20.25 21.83
C SER A 523 -13.41 20.99 22.89
N ILE A 524 -13.00 22.22 23.24
CA ILE A 524 -13.74 23.05 24.21
C ILE A 524 -15.16 23.26 23.69
N LYS A 525 -15.31 23.69 22.43
CA LYS A 525 -16.63 23.90 21.81
C LYS A 525 -17.47 22.63 21.81
N LEU A 526 -16.90 21.49 21.42
CA LEU A 526 -17.61 20.21 21.41
C LEU A 526 -18.03 19.76 22.81
N LEU A 527 -17.16 19.90 23.81
CA LEU A 527 -17.45 19.56 25.21
C LEU A 527 -18.55 20.45 25.79
N LEU A 528 -18.48 21.77 25.57
CA LEU A 528 -19.51 22.72 26.00
C LEU A 528 -20.86 22.43 25.33
N GLN A 529 -20.87 22.12 24.02
CA GLN A 529 -22.08 21.71 23.30
C GLN A 529 -22.66 20.38 23.81
N ALA A 530 -21.80 19.47 24.29
CA ALA A 530 -22.20 18.23 24.95
C ALA A 530 -22.65 18.42 26.42
N GLY A 531 -22.66 19.67 26.90
CA GLY A 531 -23.15 20.04 28.23
C GLY A 531 -22.09 20.13 29.32
N ALA A 532 -20.79 20.20 28.98
CA ALA A 532 -19.73 20.44 29.96
C ALA A 532 -19.97 21.76 30.70
N ASN A 533 -19.94 21.74 32.03
CA ASN A 533 -20.04 22.94 32.85
C ASN A 533 -18.64 23.58 32.96
N PRO A 534 -18.47 24.84 32.52
CA PRO A 534 -17.19 25.55 32.54
C PRO A 534 -16.64 25.79 33.95
N ASN A 535 -17.44 25.58 34.99
CA ASN A 535 -17.04 25.75 36.39
C ASN A 535 -16.75 24.42 37.10
N THR A 536 -16.85 23.28 36.40
CA THR A 536 -16.55 21.97 37.00
C THR A 536 -15.05 21.82 37.22
N ARG A 537 -14.68 21.42 38.44
CA ARG A 537 -13.31 21.13 38.85
C ARG A 537 -13.14 19.64 39.11
N GLY A 538 -11.90 19.16 39.02
CA GLY A 538 -11.55 17.78 39.32
C GLY A 538 -11.99 17.37 40.72
N SER A 539 -12.42 16.12 40.83
CA SER A 539 -12.94 15.49 42.04
C SER A 539 -11.94 15.46 43.18
N SER A 540 -12.44 15.60 44.41
CA SER A 540 -11.60 15.38 45.58
C SER A 540 -11.37 13.92 45.96
N THR A 541 -12.25 13.03 45.48
CA THR A 541 -12.27 11.59 45.81
C THR A 541 -11.51 10.74 44.80
N ALA A 542 -11.21 11.28 43.62
CA ALA A 542 -10.37 10.63 42.61
C ALA A 542 -8.88 10.64 43.03
N GLY A 543 -8.16 9.57 42.69
CA GLY A 543 -6.71 9.47 42.88
C GLY A 543 -5.93 10.20 41.79
N ALA A 544 -4.77 10.77 42.15
CA ALA A 544 -3.85 11.34 41.16
C ALA A 544 -3.34 10.27 40.19
N TRP A 545 -3.10 10.65 38.94
CA TRP A 545 -2.47 9.72 37.99
C TRP A 545 -1.00 9.46 38.37
N PRO A 546 -0.50 8.22 38.29
CA PRO A 546 0.90 7.88 38.51
C PRO A 546 1.84 8.71 37.63
N LEU A 547 3.06 8.99 38.09
CA LEU A 547 4.01 9.82 37.34
C LEU A 547 4.40 9.23 35.98
N ASP A 548 4.28 7.93 35.80
CA ASP A 548 4.52 7.20 34.56
C ASP A 548 3.26 7.06 33.67
N HIS A 549 2.19 7.81 33.95
CA HIS A 549 0.96 7.84 33.17
C HIS A 549 0.89 9.08 32.25
N ALA A 550 0.26 8.95 31.08
CA ALA A 550 0.10 10.04 30.10
C ALA A 550 -0.62 11.28 30.66
N LEU A 551 -1.65 11.07 31.49
CA LEU A 551 -2.43 12.16 32.12
C LEU A 551 -1.76 12.79 33.35
N SER A 552 -0.58 12.31 33.76
CA SER A 552 0.08 12.77 35.00
C SER A 552 0.47 14.23 35.00
N GLU A 553 0.69 14.81 33.81
CA GLU A 553 1.00 16.23 33.65
C GLU A 553 -0.18 17.14 34.05
N PHE A 554 -1.42 16.63 33.96
CA PHE A 554 -2.62 17.36 34.30
C PHE A 554 -2.99 17.30 35.79
N ASN A 555 -2.28 16.50 36.59
CA ASN A 555 -2.51 16.39 38.04
C ASN A 555 -2.49 17.76 38.74
N GLY A 556 -1.71 18.73 38.25
CA GLY A 556 -1.64 20.07 38.82
C GLY A 556 -2.94 20.87 38.74
N PHE A 557 -3.87 20.51 37.85
CA PHE A 557 -5.03 21.33 37.51
C PHE A 557 -6.30 20.99 38.28
N ARG A 558 -6.31 19.92 39.09
CA ARG A 558 -7.50 19.41 39.82
C ARG A 558 -8.39 20.50 40.41
N ASN A 559 -7.82 21.41 41.20
CA ASN A 559 -8.59 22.43 41.94
C ASN A 559 -8.76 23.77 41.20
N MET A 560 -8.25 23.87 39.97
CA MET A 560 -8.26 25.09 39.17
C MET A 560 -9.52 25.19 38.34
N TRP A 561 -10.04 26.38 38.17
CA TRP A 561 -11.10 26.63 37.22
C TRP A 561 -10.50 26.56 35.80
N PRO A 562 -11.22 26.06 34.79
CA PRO A 562 -10.74 26.06 33.41
C PRO A 562 -10.10 27.39 32.97
N GLU A 563 -10.73 28.52 33.29
CA GLU A 563 -10.18 29.86 33.02
C GLU A 563 -8.81 30.11 33.68
N GLN A 564 -8.60 29.63 34.91
CA GLN A 564 -7.32 29.79 35.62
C GLN A 564 -6.19 28.96 35.00
N ILE A 565 -6.51 27.85 34.33
CA ILE A 565 -5.52 27.01 33.64
C ILE A 565 -4.95 27.73 32.42
N LEU A 566 -5.72 28.63 31.81
CA LEU A 566 -5.31 29.40 30.63
C LEU A 566 -4.22 30.43 30.95
N GLU A 567 -4.12 30.87 32.20
CA GLU A 567 -3.10 31.80 32.69
C GLU A 567 -1.77 31.10 33.04
N LEU A 568 -1.74 29.77 33.03
CA LEU A 568 -0.53 28.98 33.22
C LEU A 568 0.19 28.73 31.89
N PRO A 569 1.51 28.53 31.90
CA PRO A 569 2.23 28.10 30.71
C PRO A 569 1.64 26.78 30.17
N PRO A 570 1.60 26.62 28.84
CA PRO A 570 1.10 25.39 28.23
C PRO A 570 1.90 24.18 28.72
N PRO A 571 1.28 22.98 28.83
CA PRO A 571 1.99 21.78 29.24
C PRO A 571 3.15 21.46 28.28
N LYS A 572 4.18 20.76 28.77
CA LYS A 572 5.40 20.40 28.01
C LYS A 572 5.08 19.65 26.73
N ILE A 573 3.98 18.90 26.71
CA ILE A 573 3.46 18.23 25.51
C ILE A 573 3.28 19.19 24.31
N LEU A 574 3.04 20.48 24.56
CA LEU A 574 2.88 21.54 23.55
C LEU A 574 4.16 22.33 23.27
N SER A 575 5.27 22.04 23.96
CA SER A 575 6.51 22.83 23.85
C SER A 575 7.13 22.87 22.45
N GLY A 576 6.90 21.83 21.63
CA GLY A 576 7.32 21.79 20.22
C GLY A 576 6.45 22.62 19.26
N TYR A 577 5.35 23.21 19.74
CA TYR A 577 4.29 23.82 18.93
C TYR A 577 4.03 25.30 19.25
N ALA A 578 4.97 25.96 19.94
CA ALA A 578 4.84 27.34 20.43
C ALA A 578 4.32 28.33 19.38
N ASN A 579 4.77 28.22 18.13
CA ASN A 579 4.46 29.15 17.03
C ASN A 579 2.98 29.14 16.59
N LYS A 580 2.16 28.20 17.06
CA LYS A 580 0.74 28.07 16.68
C LYS A 580 -0.23 28.18 17.87
N LEU A 581 0.29 28.52 19.05
CA LEU A 581 -0.50 28.62 20.27
C LEU A 581 -1.19 29.99 20.42
N GLU A 582 -0.60 31.09 19.94
CA GLU A 582 -1.15 32.44 20.18
C GLU A 582 -2.59 32.62 19.66
N ASP A 583 -2.87 32.21 18.42
CA ASP A 583 -4.22 32.29 17.85
C ASP A 583 -5.21 31.36 18.57
N LYS A 584 -4.76 30.15 18.94
CA LYS A 584 -5.57 29.17 19.68
C LYS A 584 -5.88 29.62 21.10
N GLU A 585 -4.94 30.31 21.75
CA GLU A 585 -5.13 30.91 23.07
C GLU A 585 -6.16 32.02 23.04
N ARG A 586 -6.13 32.88 22.01
CA ARG A 586 -7.16 33.92 21.82
C ARG A 586 -8.55 33.30 21.66
N GLU A 587 -8.69 32.29 20.79
CA GLU A 587 -9.98 31.61 20.57
C GLU A 587 -10.46 30.85 21.83
N THR A 588 -9.54 30.22 22.56
CA THR A 588 -9.84 29.56 23.84
C THR A 588 -10.36 30.56 24.88
N ARG A 589 -9.81 31.78 24.94
CA ARG A 589 -10.29 32.86 25.83
C ARG A 589 -11.70 33.34 25.47
N GLU A 590 -12.07 33.33 24.19
CA GLU A 590 -13.40 33.74 23.74
C GLU A 590 -14.48 32.69 24.03
N LEU A 591 -14.10 31.42 24.16
CA LEU A 591 -15.01 30.29 24.37
C LEU A 591 -15.35 30.01 25.85
N LEU A 592 -14.45 30.36 26.78
CA LEU A 592 -14.64 30.23 28.23
C LEU A 592 -15.37 31.43 28.79
#